data_AF-A0A838B9F5-F1
#
_entry.id   AF-A0A838B9F5-F1
#
_cell.length_a   1.000
_cell.length_b   1.000
_cell.length_c   1.000
_cell.angle_alpha   90.00
_cell.angle_beta   90.00
_cell.angle_gamma   90.00
#
_symmetry.space_group_name_H-M   'P 1'
#
loop_
_entity.id
_entity.type
_entity.pdbx_description
1 polymer ?
#
loop_
_entity_poly.entity_id
_entity_poly.type
_entity_poly.pdbx_seq_one_letter_code
_entity_poly.pdbx_strand_id
1 'polypeptide(L)' 'MTQPSITASDCDVLRGAFVKSVIEKNIPEDRWRDEAALLIRDYTDSDDVDPYLLEWIIRTGTI' A
#
# COMPACT_ATOMS: atom_id res chain seq x y z
N MET A 1 -11.24 21.27 1.03
CA MET A 1 -10.43 20.19 1.61
C MET A 1 -9.58 19.65 0.48
N THR A 2 -8.26 19.83 0.54
CA THR A 2 -7.34 19.38 -0.49
C THR A 2 -7.15 17.89 -0.28
N GLN A 3 -7.60 17.04 -1.20
CA GLN A 3 -7.24 15.61 -1.16
C GLN A 3 -5.72 15.52 -1.11
N PRO A 4 -5.11 14.76 -0.18
CA PRO A 4 -3.67 14.59 -0.15
C PRO A 4 -3.29 13.83 -1.43
N SER A 5 -2.76 14.55 -2.41
CA SER A 5 -2.14 13.94 -3.57
C SER A 5 -0.93 13.15 -3.07
N ILE A 6 -1.02 11.83 -3.08
CA ILE A 6 0.09 10.92 -2.77
C ILE A 6 1.32 11.40 -3.54
N THR A 7 2.35 11.83 -2.81
CA THR A 7 3.63 12.17 -3.42
C THR A 7 4.46 10.92 -3.64
N ALA A 8 5.50 11.02 -4.47
CA ALA A 8 6.45 9.93 -4.67
C ALA A 8 7.09 9.45 -3.34
N SER A 9 7.22 10.35 -2.35
CA SER A 9 7.73 10.02 -1.02
C SER A 9 6.71 9.21 -0.19
N ASP A 10 5.43 9.60 -0.21
CA ASP A 10 4.36 8.85 0.45
C ASP A 10 4.26 7.42 -0.12
N CYS A 11 4.45 7.30 -1.43
CA CYS A 11 4.47 6.03 -2.14
C CYS A 11 5.57 5.08 -1.64
N ASP A 12 6.77 5.61 -1.35
CA ASP A 12 7.88 4.84 -0.79
C ASP A 12 7.64 4.44 0.67
N VAL A 13 7.02 5.32 1.46
CA VAL A 13 6.62 5.04 2.86
C VAL A 13 5.58 3.92 2.90
N LEU A 14 4.52 4.02 2.09
CA LEU A 14 3.48 2.99 1.96
C LEU A 14 4.09 1.65 1.55
N ARG A 15 5.00 1.65 0.59
CA ARG A 15 5.73 0.45 0.20
C ARG A 15 6.51 -0.16 1.36
N GLY A 16 7.30 0.64 2.07
CA GLY A 16 8.09 0.16 3.20
C GLY A 16 7.22 -0.45 4.30
N ALA A 17 6.10 0.21 4.62
CA ALA A 17 5.15 -0.28 5.62
C ALA A 17 4.42 -1.56 5.16
N PHE A 18 4.09 -1.67 3.87
CA PHE A 18 3.51 -2.88 3.28
C PHE A 18 4.48 -4.07 3.38
N VAL A 19 5.71 -3.93 2.87
CA VAL A 19 6.71 -5.01 2.89
C VAL A 19 7.01 -5.44 4.33
N LYS A 20 7.16 -4.49 5.25
CA LYS A 20 7.36 -4.77 6.67
C LYS A 20 6.19 -5.58 7.25
N SER A 21 4.95 -5.17 6.96
CA SER A 21 3.74 -5.88 7.42
C SER A 21 3.63 -7.28 6.85
N VAL A 22 3.92 -7.47 5.55
CA VAL A 22 3.90 -8.78 4.89
C VAL A 22 4.91 -9.74 5.53
N ILE A 23 6.12 -9.26 5.81
CA ILE A 23 7.18 -10.06 6.43
C ILE A 23 6.84 -10.36 7.89
N GLU A 24 6.47 -9.33 8.68
CA GLU A 24 6.18 -9.48 10.11
C GLU A 24 4.97 -10.35 10.39
N LYS A 25 3.89 -10.20 9.61
CA LYS A 25 2.65 -10.96 9.77
C LYS A 25 2.61 -12.25 8.95
N ASN A 26 3.67 -12.53 8.16
CA ASN A 26 3.74 -13.65 7.22
C ASN A 26 2.49 -13.74 6.32
N ILE A 27 2.17 -12.62 5.67
CA ILE A 27 0.93 -12.50 4.90
C ILE A 27 1.10 -13.27 3.59
N PRO A 28 0.17 -14.17 3.23
CA PRO A 28 0.20 -14.87 1.96
C PRO A 28 -0.12 -13.91 0.80
N GLU A 29 0.45 -14.16 -0.39
CA GLU A 29 0.29 -13.33 -1.59
C GLU A 29 -1.17 -13.04 -1.97
N ASP A 30 -2.06 -14.02 -1.75
CA ASP A 30 -3.51 -13.88 -1.95
C ASP A 30 -4.13 -12.71 -1.14
N ARG A 31 -3.53 -12.39 0.01
CA ARG A 31 -3.95 -11.33 0.94
C ARG A 31 -3.18 -10.03 0.78
N TRP A 32 -2.13 -10.01 -0.04
CA TRP A 32 -1.32 -8.80 -0.25
C TRP A 32 -2.13 -7.65 -0.80
N ARG A 33 -3.06 -7.95 -1.70
CA ARG A 33 -3.93 -6.95 -2.30
C ARG A 33 -4.87 -6.29 -1.29
N ASP A 34 -5.39 -7.07 -0.35
CA ASP A 34 -6.26 -6.59 0.72
C ASP A 34 -5.46 -5.72 1.72
N GLU A 35 -4.29 -6.21 2.15
CA GLU A 35 -3.45 -5.47 3.10
C GLU A 35 -2.86 -4.18 2.50
N ALA A 36 -2.46 -4.18 1.23
CA ALA A 36 -2.00 -2.97 0.57
C ALA A 36 -3.13 -1.94 0.41
N ALA A 37 -4.36 -2.38 0.09
CA ALA A 37 -5.51 -1.49 0.00
C ALA A 37 -5.88 -0.90 1.36
N LEU A 38 -5.86 -1.71 2.42
CA LEU A 38 -6.06 -1.26 3.80
C LEU A 38 -5.01 -0.21 4.20
N LEU A 39 -3.73 -0.46 3.89
CA LEU A 39 -2.65 0.45 4.21
C LEU A 39 -2.78 1.79 3.47
N ILE A 40 -3.11 1.77 2.18
CA ILE A 40 -3.30 3.01 1.40
C ILE A 40 -4.46 3.80 1.96
N ARG A 41 -5.60 3.16 2.26
CA ARG A 41 -6.78 3.82 2.82
C ARG A 41 -6.50 4.42 4.20
N ASP A 42 -5.79 3.70 5.05
CA ASP A 42 -5.39 4.18 6.38
C ASP A 42 -4.50 5.42 6.28
N TYR A 43 -3.61 5.44 5.28
CA TYR A 43 -2.69 6.56 5.06
C TYR A 43 -3.34 7.80 4.42
N THR A 44 -4.21 7.60 3.42
CA THR A 44 -4.84 8.69 2.68
C THR A 44 -6.11 9.21 3.34
N ASP A 45 -6.60 8.52 4.38
CA ASP A 45 -7.95 8.69 4.94
C ASP A 45 -9.02 8.69 3.83
N SER A 46 -8.74 7.98 2.73
CA SER A 46 -9.55 7.99 1.51
C SER A 46 -9.87 6.56 1.10
N ASP A 47 -11.16 6.26 0.93
CA ASP A 47 -11.62 4.95 0.45
C ASP A 47 -11.27 4.72 -1.03
N ASP A 48 -10.98 5.80 -1.75
CA ASP A 48 -10.53 5.76 -3.14
C ASP A 48 -9.05 5.37 -3.22
N VAL A 49 -8.80 4.07 -3.30
CA VAL A 49 -7.46 3.51 -3.51
C VAL A 49 -7.17 3.46 -4.99
N ASP A 50 -6.14 4.20 -5.41
CA ASP A 50 -5.69 4.17 -6.79
C ASP A 50 -5.21 2.74 -7.17
N PRO A 51 -5.82 2.08 -8.16
CA PRO A 51 -5.51 0.70 -8.49
C PRO A 51 -4.10 0.54 -9.05
N TYR A 52 -3.55 1.57 -9.69
CA TYR A 52 -2.17 1.55 -10.20
C TYR A 52 -1.16 1.62 -9.06
N LEU A 53 -1.40 2.47 -8.05
CA LEU A 53 -0.62 2.52 -6.82
C LEU A 53 -0.65 1.16 -6.09
N LEU A 54 -1.85 0.57 -5.96
CA LEU A 54 -2.04 -0.73 -5.32
C LEU A 54 -1.22 -1.82 -6.02
N GLU A 55 -1.34 -1.92 -7.35
CA GLU A 55 -0.57 -2.90 -8.11
C GLU A 55 0.93 -2.64 -8.05
N TRP A 56 1.37 -1.38 -8.00
CA TRP A 56 2.78 -1.04 -7.89
C TRP A 56 3.40 -1.46 -6.55
N ILE A 57 2.65 -1.29 -5.45
CA ILE A 57 3.06 -1.74 -4.11
C ILE A 57 3.18 -3.28 -4.08
N ILE A 58 2.18 -3.99 -4.61
CA ILE A 58 2.16 -5.46 -4.64
C ILE A 58 3.24 -6.04 -5.56
N ARG A 59 3.40 -5.48 -6.77
CA ARG A 59 4.34 -5.97 -7.79
C ARG A 59 5.80 -5.82 -7.39
N THR A 60 6.12 -4.82 -6.57
CA THR A 60 7.47 -4.62 -6.03
C THR A 60 7.77 -5.61 -4.89
N GLY A 61 6.74 -6.24 -4.31
CA GLY A 61 6.85 -7.24 -3.25
C GLY A 61 7.29 -8.62 -3.72
N THR A 62 7.79 -8.81 -4.94
CA THR A 62 8.53 -10.04 -5.30
C THR A 62 9.86 -10.05 -4.51
N ILE A 63 9.77 -10.47 -3.24
CA ILE A 63 10.88 -10.74 -2.33
C ILE A 63 11.47 -12.11 -2.62
#